data_AF-A0A7G9QKF5-F1
#
_entry.id   AF-A0A7G9QKF5-F1
#
_cell.length_a   1.000
_cell.length_b   1.000
_cell.length_c   1.000
_cell.angle_alpha   90.00
_cell.angle_beta   90.00
_cell.angle_gamma   90.00
#
_symmetry.space_group_name_H-M   'P 1'
#
loop_
_entity.id
_entity.type
_entity.pdbx_description
1 polymer ?
#
loop_
_entity_poly.entity_id
_entity_poly.type
_entity_poly.pdbx_seq_one_letter_code
_entity_poly.pdbx_strand_id
1 'polypeptide(L)'
;MSKILYKPLEKPLSMLCKVEITEKTGNKEDYFFKTFSVEIFPHKTSFWSGNQNIDIVRKPISPNNLPDNNADAFAQQISAVLYQLTIKLGLNGVPSAVEKQHELWQKWLNIRENLADTFTGDWVEPALTKLDVKMLPGETLTPYIMQDIFLNEYFRNIYDAAFIGNNFYCKRTVYGLCPSPIQFNEKWLLQDSATGQSIKFSGKWDKIPDQAGFDDWLKTKTDDHLSEIRIEGLYQLDHITGWCNAIESFYTLTTNRYRKTLTITLTTN
;
A
#
# COMPACT_ATOMS: atom_id res chain seq x y z
N MET A 1 -12.13 16.94 -18.36
CA MET A 1 -12.84 15.65 -18.18
C MET A 1 -11.77 14.58 -18.01
N SER A 2 -11.95 13.67 -17.05
CA SER A 2 -11.00 12.55 -16.86
C SER A 2 -10.98 11.66 -18.12
N LYS A 3 -9.80 11.18 -18.49
CA LYS A 3 -9.62 10.25 -19.61
C LYS A 3 -9.93 8.80 -19.24
N ILE A 4 -10.07 8.52 -17.95
CA ILE A 4 -10.27 7.18 -17.43
C ILE A 4 -11.68 7.14 -16.83
N LEU A 5 -12.49 6.21 -17.34
CA LEU A 5 -13.82 5.99 -16.82
C LEU A 5 -13.74 5.21 -15.50
N TYR A 6 -14.59 5.57 -14.54
CA TYR A 6 -14.80 4.78 -13.32
C TYR A 6 -16.27 4.41 -13.22
N LYS A 7 -16.56 3.12 -13.05
CA LYS A 7 -17.91 2.61 -12.73
C LYS A 7 -17.90 1.95 -11.36
N PRO A 8 -19.01 2.02 -10.60
CA PRO A 8 -19.16 1.23 -9.39
C PRO A 8 -18.90 -0.26 -9.67
N LEU A 9 -18.26 -0.93 -8.73
CA LEU A 9 -18.00 -2.36 -8.80
C LEU A 9 -19.32 -3.14 -8.69
N GLU A 10 -19.61 -4.02 -9.65
CA GLU A 10 -20.83 -4.82 -9.63
C GLU A 10 -20.58 -6.28 -9.25
N LYS A 11 -19.36 -6.78 -9.51
CA LYS A 11 -18.95 -8.15 -9.27
C LYS A 11 -17.70 -8.18 -8.38
N PRO A 12 -17.53 -9.21 -7.54
CA PRO A 12 -16.30 -9.37 -6.78
C PRO A 12 -15.07 -9.45 -7.69
N LEU A 13 -13.94 -8.90 -7.23
CA LEU A 13 -12.63 -9.07 -7.85
C LEU A 13 -11.80 -10.02 -6.99
N SER A 14 -11.17 -11.00 -7.62
CA SER A 14 -10.26 -11.92 -6.96
C SER A 14 -8.87 -11.74 -7.55
N MET A 15 -7.90 -11.41 -6.70
CA MET A 15 -6.56 -11.04 -7.13
C MET A 15 -5.51 -11.78 -6.32
N LEU A 16 -4.34 -11.93 -6.95
CA LEU A 16 -3.12 -12.38 -6.30
C LEU A 16 -2.18 -11.19 -6.16
N CYS A 17 -1.85 -10.83 -4.92
CA CYS A 17 -0.85 -9.82 -4.61
C CYS A 17 0.45 -10.48 -4.16
N LYS A 18 1.57 -10.12 -4.79
CA LYS A 18 2.92 -10.55 -4.45
C LYS A 18 3.74 -9.33 -4.06
N VAL A 19 4.46 -9.44 -2.95
CA VAL A 19 5.38 -8.42 -2.47
C VAL A 19 6.73 -9.07 -2.27
N GLU A 20 7.74 -8.56 -2.97
CA GLU A 20 9.11 -9.06 -2.92
C GLU A 20 10.04 -7.92 -2.50
N ILE A 21 10.93 -8.19 -1.56
CA ILE A 21 11.93 -7.25 -1.09
C ILE A 21 13.29 -7.93 -1.19
N THR A 22 14.24 -7.27 -1.83
CA THR A 22 15.64 -7.72 -1.85
C THR A 22 16.51 -6.64 -1.26
N GLU A 23 17.37 -6.99 -0.31
CA GLU A 23 18.40 -6.11 0.23
C GLU A 23 19.77 -6.72 -0.09
N LYS A 24 20.61 -5.99 -0.81
CA LYS A 24 21.94 -6.44 -1.23
C LYS A 24 23.00 -5.48 -0.72
N THR A 25 24.00 -6.03 -0.05
CA THR A 25 25.24 -5.37 0.35
C THR A 25 26.42 -6.01 -0.39
N GLY A 26 27.64 -5.49 -0.19
CA GLY A 26 28.85 -6.15 -0.73
C GLY A 26 29.07 -7.59 -0.23
N ASN A 27 28.51 -7.96 0.93
CA ASN A 27 28.80 -9.23 1.60
C ASN A 27 27.57 -10.16 1.73
N LYS A 28 26.36 -9.64 1.55
CA LYS A 28 25.11 -10.35 1.85
C LYS A 28 24.00 -9.94 0.91
N GLU A 29 23.15 -10.89 0.54
CA GLU A 29 21.89 -10.65 -0.15
C GLU A 29 20.76 -11.31 0.65
N ASP A 30 19.82 -10.50 1.10
CA ASP A 30 18.61 -10.91 1.82
C ASP A 30 17.42 -10.80 0.89
N TYR A 31 16.54 -11.80 0.95
CA TYR A 31 15.34 -11.87 0.13
C TYR A 31 14.13 -12.16 1.02
N PHE A 32 13.07 -11.37 0.82
CA PHE A 32 11.80 -11.52 1.50
C PHE A 32 10.67 -11.56 0.48
N PHE A 33 9.73 -12.47 0.71
CA PHE A 33 8.61 -12.71 -0.19
C PHE A 33 7.34 -12.97 0.60
N LYS A 34 6.25 -12.30 0.21
CA LYS A 34 4.90 -12.57 0.70
C LYS A 34 3.89 -12.57 -0.43
N THR A 35 2.94 -13.48 -0.33
CA THR A 35 1.81 -13.59 -1.25
C THR A 35 0.49 -13.54 -0.49
N PHE A 36 -0.45 -12.79 -1.03
CA PHE A 36 -1.80 -12.62 -0.50
C PHE A 36 -2.83 -12.91 -1.59
N SER A 37 -3.88 -13.65 -1.24
CA SER A 37 -5.14 -13.60 -1.96
C SER A 37 -5.88 -12.35 -1.50
N VAL A 38 -6.32 -11.53 -2.45
CA VAL A 38 -7.10 -10.33 -2.19
C VAL A 38 -8.45 -10.47 -2.87
N GLU A 39 -9.52 -10.34 -2.10
CA GLU A 39 -10.89 -10.33 -2.59
C GLU A 39 -11.50 -8.95 -2.32
N ILE A 40 -12.03 -8.31 -3.35
CA ILE A 40 -12.78 -7.04 -3.23
C ILE A 40 -14.24 -7.34 -3.53
N PHE A 41 -15.10 -7.15 -2.53
CA PHE A 41 -16.53 -7.37 -2.66
C PHE A 41 -17.28 -6.04 -2.76
N PRO A 42 -18.17 -5.86 -3.74
CA PRO A 42 -18.98 -4.67 -3.83
C PRO A 42 -20.10 -4.67 -2.79
N HIS A 43 -20.38 -3.51 -2.20
CA HIS A 43 -21.68 -3.25 -1.58
C HIS A 43 -22.58 -2.48 -2.54
N LYS A 44 -23.86 -2.33 -2.15
CA LYS A 44 -24.80 -1.48 -2.87
C LYS A 44 -24.30 -0.03 -2.86
N THR A 45 -24.22 0.56 -4.05
CA THR A 45 -23.98 2.00 -4.21
C THR A 45 -25.13 2.79 -3.59
N SER A 46 -24.79 3.81 -2.82
CA SER A 46 -25.78 4.72 -2.24
C SER A 46 -26.48 5.50 -3.36
N PHE A 47 -27.80 5.37 -3.44
CA PHE A 47 -28.62 6.13 -4.41
C PHE A 47 -28.47 7.65 -4.21
N TRP A 48 -28.38 8.10 -2.95
CA TRP A 48 -28.40 9.53 -2.61
C TRP A 48 -27.04 10.22 -2.80
N SER A 49 -25.95 9.51 -2.52
CA SER A 49 -24.61 10.10 -2.53
C SER A 49 -23.74 9.62 -3.70
N GLY A 50 -24.16 8.59 -4.43
CA GLY A 50 -23.37 7.95 -5.48
C GLY A 50 -22.12 7.23 -4.99
N ASN A 51 -21.80 7.31 -3.69
CA ASN A 51 -20.67 6.63 -3.08
C ASN A 51 -20.92 5.12 -3.01
N GLN A 52 -19.85 4.36 -3.18
CA GLN A 52 -19.87 2.90 -3.06
C GLN A 52 -19.01 2.46 -1.90
N ASN A 53 -19.51 1.52 -1.10
CA ASN A 53 -18.68 0.79 -0.15
C ASN A 53 -18.15 -0.49 -0.80
N ILE A 54 -16.95 -0.88 -0.42
CA ILE A 54 -16.36 -2.17 -0.78
C ILE A 54 -15.80 -2.84 0.47
N ASP A 55 -15.84 -4.17 0.52
CA ASP A 55 -15.08 -4.95 1.48
C ASP A 55 -13.81 -5.47 0.81
N ILE A 56 -12.66 -5.20 1.42
CA ILE A 56 -11.38 -5.76 1.01
C ILE A 56 -11.00 -6.83 2.02
N VAL A 57 -10.86 -8.07 1.56
CA VAL A 57 -10.43 -9.22 2.36
C VAL A 57 -9.09 -9.70 1.84
N ARG A 58 -8.08 -9.76 2.72
CA ARG A 58 -6.72 -10.22 2.42
C ARG A 58 -6.42 -11.49 3.19
N LYS A 59 -5.92 -12.51 2.50
CA LYS A 59 -5.56 -13.80 3.10
C LYS A 59 -4.13 -14.13 2.70
N PRO A 60 -3.17 -14.23 3.64
CA PRO A 60 -1.83 -14.69 3.31
C PRO A 60 -1.89 -16.13 2.77
N ILE A 61 -1.21 -16.42 1.66
CA ILE A 61 -1.21 -17.74 1.00
C ILE A 61 -0.09 -18.64 1.54
N SER A 62 0.98 -18.06 2.08
CA SER A 62 2.14 -18.82 2.57
C SER A 62 1.96 -19.28 4.02
N PRO A 63 2.11 -20.57 4.32
CA PRO A 63 1.81 -21.11 5.65
C PRO A 63 2.90 -20.89 6.72
N ASN A 64 4.12 -20.42 6.40
CA ASN A 64 5.26 -20.49 7.34
C ASN A 64 6.27 -19.35 7.20
N ASN A 65 5.84 -18.08 7.24
CA ASN A 65 6.79 -17.00 7.52
C ASN A 65 6.81 -16.79 9.03
N LEU A 66 7.53 -17.67 9.74
CA LEU A 66 7.82 -17.44 11.15
C LEU A 66 8.48 -16.06 11.30
N PRO A 67 8.05 -15.26 12.28
CA PRO A 67 8.66 -13.97 12.52
C PRO A 67 10.13 -14.15 12.94
N ASP A 68 11.01 -13.32 12.42
CA ASP A 68 12.44 -13.39 12.73
C ASP A 68 12.75 -12.92 14.17
N ASN A 69 11.86 -12.09 14.74
CA ASN A 69 11.96 -11.57 16.10
C ASN A 69 10.57 -11.23 16.69
N ASN A 70 10.56 -10.86 17.97
CA ASN A 70 9.33 -10.49 18.69
C ASN A 70 8.61 -9.28 18.11
N ALA A 71 9.34 -8.30 17.55
CA ALA A 71 8.72 -7.13 16.93
C ALA A 71 8.00 -7.49 15.62
N ASP A 72 8.59 -8.37 14.81
CA ASP A 72 7.95 -8.90 13.60
C ASP A 72 6.72 -9.73 13.94
N ALA A 73 6.81 -10.56 14.98
CA ALA A 73 5.68 -11.35 15.47
C ALA A 73 4.52 -10.45 15.93
N PHE A 74 4.84 -9.41 16.69
CA PHE A 74 3.88 -8.39 17.13
C PHE A 74 3.23 -7.68 15.94
N ALA A 75 4.02 -7.21 14.98
CA ALA A 75 3.53 -6.53 13.78
C ALA A 75 2.64 -7.44 12.91
N GLN A 76 2.97 -8.74 12.80
CA GLN A 76 2.17 -9.72 12.07
C GLN A 76 0.78 -9.94 12.71
N GLN A 77 0.69 -9.95 14.05
CA GLN A 77 -0.59 -10.11 14.72
C GLN A 77 -1.45 -8.85 14.62
N ILE A 78 -0.85 -7.65 14.70
CA ILE A 78 -1.58 -6.39 14.48
C ILE A 78 -2.12 -6.31 13.06
N SER A 79 -1.30 -6.65 12.06
CA SER A 79 -1.71 -6.54 10.66
C SER A 79 -2.89 -7.44 10.31
N ALA A 80 -3.05 -8.57 11.00
CA ALA A 80 -4.17 -9.48 10.82
C ALA A 80 -5.53 -8.83 11.12
N VAL A 81 -5.60 -7.85 12.03
CA VAL A 81 -6.84 -7.07 12.29
C VAL A 81 -7.24 -6.25 11.08
N LEU A 82 -6.27 -5.83 10.28
CA LEU A 82 -6.45 -4.98 9.10
C LEU A 82 -6.65 -5.80 7.82
N TYR A 83 -6.69 -7.13 7.89
CA TYR A 83 -6.90 -7.97 6.71
C TYR A 83 -8.31 -7.87 6.12
N GLN A 84 -9.29 -7.47 6.93
CA GLN A 84 -10.64 -7.19 6.46
C GLN A 84 -11.01 -5.74 6.75
N LEU A 85 -11.23 -4.95 5.70
CA LEU A 85 -11.59 -3.55 5.80
C LEU A 85 -12.80 -3.26 4.93
N THR A 86 -13.76 -2.50 5.46
CA THR A 86 -14.82 -1.89 4.65
C THR A 86 -14.41 -0.46 4.33
N ILE A 87 -14.30 -0.13 3.05
CA ILE A 87 -13.85 1.19 2.58
C ILE A 87 -14.98 1.85 1.80
N LYS A 88 -15.27 3.11 2.13
CA LYS A 88 -16.13 3.97 1.33
C LYS A 88 -15.32 4.68 0.26
N LEU A 89 -15.71 4.48 -0.98
CA LEU A 89 -15.12 5.14 -2.14
C LEU A 89 -15.92 6.40 -2.50
N GLY A 90 -15.18 7.45 -2.86
CA GLY A 90 -15.74 8.62 -3.52
C GLY A 90 -16.18 8.33 -4.96
N LEU A 91 -16.77 9.32 -5.62
CA LEU A 91 -17.22 9.23 -7.02
C LEU A 91 -16.09 8.98 -8.02
N ASN A 92 -14.86 9.27 -7.61
CA ASN A 92 -13.62 9.05 -8.34
C ASN A 92 -12.94 7.72 -7.99
N GLY A 93 -13.60 6.81 -7.25
CA GLY A 93 -13.02 5.53 -6.84
C GLY A 93 -11.90 5.63 -5.79
N VAL A 94 -11.67 6.80 -5.19
CA VAL A 94 -10.65 6.99 -4.14
C VAL A 94 -11.24 6.67 -2.76
N PRO A 95 -10.50 5.95 -1.89
CA PRO A 95 -10.86 5.76 -0.49
C PRO A 95 -11.09 7.09 0.23
N SER A 96 -12.30 7.30 0.74
CA SER A 96 -12.69 8.49 1.50
C SER A 96 -12.78 8.22 2.99
N ALA A 97 -13.26 7.04 3.38
CA ALA A 97 -13.40 6.64 4.78
C ALA A 97 -13.22 5.12 4.94
N VAL A 98 -12.67 4.71 6.09
CA VAL A 98 -12.84 3.36 6.60
C VAL A 98 -14.16 3.32 7.35
N GLU A 99 -15.06 2.46 6.91
CA GLU A 99 -16.37 2.24 7.50
C GLU A 99 -16.31 1.15 8.58
N LYS A 100 -17.37 1.03 9.38
CA LYS A 100 -17.47 0.03 10.46
C LYS A 100 -16.30 0.09 11.45
N GLN A 101 -15.77 1.28 11.73
CA GLN A 101 -14.66 1.46 12.67
C GLN A 101 -14.96 0.89 14.06
N HIS A 102 -16.21 0.91 14.50
CA HIS A 102 -16.58 0.30 15.78
C HIS A 102 -16.34 -1.22 15.78
N GLU A 103 -16.69 -1.93 14.70
CA GLU A 103 -16.42 -3.38 14.59
C GLU A 103 -14.91 -3.64 14.55
N LEU A 104 -14.16 -2.80 13.83
CA LEU A 104 -12.70 -2.89 13.77
C LEU A 104 -12.06 -2.65 15.14
N TRP A 105 -12.57 -1.68 15.90
CA TRP A 105 -12.14 -1.38 17.27
C TRP A 105 -12.39 -2.56 18.22
N GLN A 106 -13.56 -3.21 18.14
CA GLN A 106 -13.82 -4.40 18.95
C GLN A 106 -12.88 -5.57 18.60
N LYS A 107 -12.60 -5.78 17.30
CA LYS A 107 -11.60 -6.78 16.87
C LYS A 107 -10.20 -6.47 17.42
N TRP A 108 -9.83 -5.19 17.41
CA TRP A 108 -8.56 -4.73 17.98
C TRP A 108 -8.48 -4.98 19.49
N LEU A 109 -9.49 -4.59 20.26
CA LEU A 109 -9.54 -4.82 21.71
C LEU A 109 -9.35 -6.30 22.07
N ASN A 110 -10.01 -7.19 21.32
CA ASN A 110 -9.91 -8.64 21.53
C ASN A 110 -8.48 -9.19 21.36
N ILE A 111 -7.65 -8.58 20.53
CA ILE A 111 -6.25 -9.01 20.36
C ILE A 111 -5.28 -8.19 21.20
N ARG A 112 -5.62 -6.95 21.56
CA ARG A 112 -4.74 -6.00 22.26
C ARG A 112 -4.29 -6.55 23.61
N GLU A 113 -5.19 -7.16 24.37
CA GLU A 113 -4.86 -7.81 25.65
C GLU A 113 -3.88 -8.97 25.44
N ASN A 114 -4.18 -9.86 24.50
CA ASN A 114 -3.29 -10.97 24.15
C ASN A 114 -1.90 -10.49 23.72
N LEU A 115 -1.80 -9.39 22.97
CA LEU A 115 -0.52 -8.80 22.58
C LEU A 115 0.27 -8.26 23.77
N ALA A 116 -0.40 -7.57 24.69
CA ALA A 116 0.24 -7.04 25.89
C ALA A 116 0.81 -8.15 26.78
N ASP A 117 0.10 -9.28 26.88
CA ASP A 117 0.52 -10.43 27.70
C ASP A 117 1.59 -11.29 27.00
N THR A 118 1.56 -11.36 25.66
CA THR A 118 2.48 -12.22 24.88
C THR A 118 3.86 -11.58 24.69
N PHE A 119 3.92 -10.27 24.51
CA PHE A 119 5.15 -9.57 24.12
C PHE A 119 5.74 -8.76 25.27
N THR A 120 7.06 -8.85 25.45
CA THR A 120 7.78 -8.15 26.52
C THR A 120 8.72 -7.09 25.99
N GLY A 121 8.85 -5.98 26.71
CA GLY A 121 9.82 -4.92 26.47
C GLY A 121 9.23 -3.52 26.60
N ASP A 122 10.06 -2.54 26.91
CA ASP A 122 9.65 -1.15 27.18
C ASP A 122 8.98 -0.46 25.97
N TRP A 123 9.05 -1.07 24.78
CA TRP A 123 8.46 -0.58 23.55
C TRP A 123 7.01 -1.07 23.31
N VAL A 124 6.56 -2.13 23.98
CA VAL A 124 5.27 -2.80 23.70
C VAL A 124 4.10 -1.89 24.06
N GLU A 125 4.02 -1.43 25.31
CA GLU A 125 2.92 -0.58 25.77
C GLU A 125 2.85 0.77 25.02
N PRO A 126 3.97 1.47 24.77
CA PRO A 126 3.96 2.65 23.91
C PRO A 126 3.48 2.37 22.48
N ALA A 127 3.78 1.19 21.91
CA ALA A 127 3.28 0.80 20.59
C ALA A 127 1.77 0.53 20.61
N LEU A 128 1.28 -0.20 21.61
CA LEU A 128 -0.15 -0.46 21.80
C LEU A 128 -0.94 0.83 22.00
N THR A 129 -0.48 1.73 22.88
CA THR A 129 -1.12 3.04 23.11
C THR A 129 -1.22 3.86 21.81
N LYS A 130 -0.17 3.86 20.99
CA LYS A 130 -0.20 4.56 19.68
C LYS A 130 -1.20 3.93 18.71
N LEU A 131 -1.40 2.61 18.77
CA LEU A 131 -2.39 1.91 17.95
C LEU A 131 -3.81 2.17 18.46
N ASP A 132 -4.01 2.20 19.78
CA ASP A 132 -5.28 2.50 20.42
C ASP A 132 -5.83 3.84 19.92
N VAL A 133 -5.00 4.88 19.92
CA VAL A 133 -5.37 6.22 19.43
C VAL A 133 -5.78 6.18 17.95
N LYS A 134 -5.07 5.42 17.11
CA LYS A 134 -5.36 5.36 15.67
C LYS A 134 -6.61 4.56 15.34
N MET A 135 -6.93 3.56 16.14
CA MET A 135 -8.05 2.64 15.92
C MET A 135 -9.36 3.13 16.56
N LEU A 136 -9.31 4.20 17.35
CA LEU A 136 -10.47 4.76 18.03
C LEU A 136 -11.54 5.23 17.04
N PRO A 137 -12.83 4.86 17.22
CA PRO A 137 -13.90 5.34 16.37
C PRO A 137 -14.02 6.88 16.39
N GLY A 138 -14.07 7.48 15.21
CA GLY A 138 -14.16 8.95 15.05
C GLY A 138 -12.84 9.63 14.72
N GLU A 139 -11.71 8.94 14.93
CA GLU A 139 -10.42 9.37 14.40
C GLU A 139 -10.32 9.07 12.89
N THR A 140 -9.54 9.88 12.18
CA THR A 140 -9.31 9.63 10.74
C THR A 140 -8.35 8.47 10.56
N LEU A 141 -8.90 7.25 10.46
CA LEU A 141 -8.11 6.03 10.22
C LEU A 141 -7.60 5.92 8.77
N THR A 142 -8.32 6.51 7.80
CA THR A 142 -8.00 6.41 6.37
C THR A 142 -6.55 6.75 6.02
N PRO A 143 -5.96 7.89 6.48
CA PRO A 143 -4.58 8.22 6.16
C PRO A 143 -3.56 7.19 6.67
N TYR A 144 -3.81 6.51 7.78
CA TYR A 144 -2.94 5.46 8.32
C TYR A 144 -3.06 4.17 7.52
N ILE A 145 -4.28 3.80 7.14
CA ILE A 145 -4.53 2.62 6.31
C ILE A 145 -3.97 2.78 4.90
N MET A 146 -3.96 4.01 4.35
CA MET A 146 -3.33 4.32 3.06
C MET A 146 -1.79 4.27 3.09
N GLN A 147 -1.17 3.99 4.24
CA GLN A 147 0.26 3.65 4.35
C GLN A 147 0.51 2.16 4.03
N ASP A 148 -0.53 1.34 4.02
CA ASP A 148 -0.45 -0.04 3.56
C ASP A 148 -0.03 -0.08 2.10
N ILE A 149 1.02 -0.84 1.81
CA ILE A 149 1.65 -0.90 0.49
C ILE A 149 0.62 -1.32 -0.59
N PHE A 150 -0.20 -2.33 -0.32
CA PHE A 150 -1.20 -2.78 -1.29
C PHE A 150 -2.23 -1.69 -1.56
N LEU A 151 -2.79 -1.06 -0.51
CA LEU A 151 -3.82 -0.04 -0.68
C LEU A 151 -3.26 1.23 -1.35
N ASN A 152 -2.05 1.64 -0.99
CA ASN A 152 -1.35 2.77 -1.61
C ASN A 152 -1.10 2.54 -3.11
N GLU A 153 -0.76 1.31 -3.49
CA GLU A 153 -0.57 0.91 -4.89
C GLU A 153 -1.89 0.78 -5.65
N TYR A 154 -2.90 0.16 -5.04
CA TYR A 154 -4.18 -0.09 -5.70
C TYR A 154 -4.97 1.20 -5.92
N PHE A 155 -4.96 2.13 -4.96
CA PHE A 155 -5.72 3.37 -5.06
C PHE A 155 -4.83 4.57 -5.40
N ARG A 156 -4.19 4.52 -6.59
CA ARG A 156 -3.27 5.56 -7.09
C ARG A 156 -3.91 6.90 -7.47
N ASN A 157 -5.22 7.08 -7.25
CA ASN A 157 -5.97 8.28 -7.67
C ASN A 157 -5.85 8.60 -9.18
N ILE A 158 -5.91 7.57 -10.02
CA ILE A 158 -5.77 7.73 -11.47
C ILE A 158 -6.97 8.40 -12.13
N TYR A 159 -8.14 8.33 -11.50
CA TYR A 159 -9.41 8.80 -12.07
C TYR A 159 -9.55 10.32 -12.01
N ASP A 160 -8.83 11.00 -11.10
CA ASP A 160 -8.77 12.46 -11.04
C ASP A 160 -7.63 13.06 -11.87
N ALA A 161 -6.81 12.23 -12.52
CA ALA A 161 -5.64 12.69 -13.24
C ALA A 161 -6.03 13.53 -14.48
N ALA A 162 -5.62 14.79 -14.48
CA ALA A 162 -5.84 15.72 -15.58
C ALA A 162 -4.74 15.55 -16.66
N PHE A 163 -4.84 14.47 -17.46
CA PHE A 163 -3.88 14.19 -18.53
C PHE A 163 -3.83 15.31 -19.59
N ILE A 164 -2.63 15.79 -19.92
CA ILE A 164 -2.36 16.68 -21.05
C ILE A 164 -1.81 15.82 -22.19
N GLY A 165 -2.61 15.63 -23.23
CA GLY A 165 -2.39 14.54 -24.17
C GLY A 165 -2.46 13.21 -23.42
N ASN A 166 -1.41 12.39 -23.48
CA ASN A 166 -1.36 11.12 -22.74
C ASN A 166 -0.43 11.18 -21.52
N ASN A 167 0.06 12.35 -21.15
CA ASN A 167 0.98 12.49 -20.03
C ASN A 167 0.29 13.15 -18.83
N PHE A 168 0.67 12.70 -17.64
CA PHE A 168 0.30 13.32 -16.37
C PHE A 168 1.51 13.32 -15.44
N TYR A 169 1.60 14.34 -14.58
CA TYR A 169 2.70 14.50 -13.63
C TYR A 169 2.11 14.72 -12.26
N CYS A 170 2.61 14.01 -11.25
CA CYS A 170 2.14 14.14 -9.88
C CYS A 170 3.25 13.93 -8.86
N LYS A 171 2.98 14.37 -7.64
CA LYS A 171 3.74 13.96 -6.46
C LYS A 171 2.99 12.86 -5.75
N ARG A 172 3.66 11.73 -5.48
CA ARG A 172 3.07 10.63 -4.72
C ARG A 172 3.94 10.27 -3.54
N THR A 173 3.31 10.08 -2.38
CA THR A 173 3.97 9.56 -1.18
C THR A 173 3.84 8.04 -1.15
N VAL A 174 4.98 7.36 -1.04
CA VAL A 174 5.11 5.91 -1.04
C VAL A 174 5.65 5.43 0.31
N TYR A 175 5.18 4.28 0.75
CA TYR A 175 5.56 3.63 2.00
C TYR A 175 6.22 2.27 1.74
N GLY A 176 6.97 1.75 2.72
CA GLY A 176 7.46 0.38 2.70
C GLY A 176 8.85 0.14 2.12
N LEU A 177 9.41 1.09 1.35
CA LEU A 177 10.80 0.97 0.87
C LEU A 177 11.80 1.16 2.01
N CYS A 178 11.50 2.09 2.93
CA CYS A 178 12.24 2.35 4.17
C CYS A 178 11.25 2.74 5.28
N PRO A 179 11.70 2.92 6.53
CA PRO A 179 10.82 3.25 7.66
C PRO A 179 10.07 4.59 7.50
N SER A 180 10.58 5.50 6.68
CA SER A 180 10.00 6.83 6.47
C SER A 180 9.35 6.94 5.07
N PRO A 181 8.26 7.70 4.93
CA PRO A 181 7.56 7.85 3.64
C PRO A 181 8.38 8.62 2.60
N ILE A 182 8.46 8.13 1.36
CA ILE A 182 9.25 8.74 0.28
C ILE A 182 8.32 9.45 -0.70
N GLN A 183 8.64 10.70 -1.07
CA GLN A 183 7.91 11.43 -2.11
C GLN A 183 8.56 11.29 -3.49
N PHE A 184 7.82 10.77 -4.45
CA PHE A 184 8.25 10.67 -5.84
C PHE A 184 7.59 11.76 -6.69
N ASN A 185 8.38 12.38 -7.56
CA ASN A 185 7.86 13.08 -8.72
C ASN A 185 7.63 12.03 -9.82
N GLU A 186 6.37 11.63 -10.01
CA GLU A 186 6.00 10.63 -11.00
C GLU A 186 5.53 11.28 -12.31
N LYS A 187 5.90 10.64 -13.42
CA LYS A 187 5.35 10.85 -14.74
C LYS A 187 4.56 9.63 -15.14
N TRP A 188 3.32 9.83 -15.55
CA TRP A 188 2.42 8.80 -16.05
C TRP A 188 2.20 8.98 -17.54
N LEU A 189 2.20 7.86 -18.26
CA LEU A 189 1.86 7.77 -19.68
C LEU A 189 0.67 6.83 -19.86
N LEU A 190 -0.46 7.39 -20.27
CA LEU A 190 -1.66 6.64 -20.64
C LEU A 190 -1.48 6.01 -22.02
N GLN A 191 -1.76 4.72 -22.11
CA GLN A 191 -1.73 3.94 -23.34
C GLN A 191 -3.09 3.25 -23.49
N ASP A 192 -3.73 3.46 -24.63
CA ASP A 192 -4.97 2.79 -24.97
C ASP A 192 -4.66 1.55 -25.82
N SER A 193 -5.38 0.46 -25.56
CA SER A 193 -5.30 -0.78 -26.34
C SER A 193 -6.70 -1.35 -26.57
N ALA A 194 -6.83 -2.33 -27.45
CA ALA A 194 -8.11 -2.98 -27.73
C ALA A 194 -8.71 -3.70 -26.50
N THR A 195 -7.88 -4.09 -25.53
CA THR A 195 -8.30 -4.84 -24.34
C THR A 195 -8.43 -3.97 -23.09
N GLY A 196 -8.03 -2.70 -23.16
CA GLY A 196 -8.11 -1.76 -22.04
C GLY A 196 -7.07 -0.65 -22.06
N GLN A 197 -7.05 0.09 -20.97
CA GLN A 197 -6.12 1.19 -20.77
C GLN A 197 -5.01 0.73 -19.84
N SER A 198 -3.79 1.20 -20.10
CA SER A 198 -2.67 1.01 -19.20
C SER A 198 -1.98 2.34 -18.92
N ILE A 199 -1.46 2.47 -17.71
CA ILE A 199 -0.68 3.62 -17.28
C ILE A 199 0.71 3.12 -16.97
N LYS A 200 1.68 3.48 -17.82
CA LYS A 200 3.08 3.30 -17.47
C LYS A 200 3.51 4.48 -16.60
N PHE A 201 4.06 4.23 -15.43
CA PHE A 201 4.57 5.27 -14.56
C PHE A 201 6.07 5.11 -14.33
N SER A 202 6.74 6.24 -14.17
CA SER A 202 8.11 6.29 -13.68
C SER A 202 8.32 7.53 -12.84
N GLY A 203 9.20 7.47 -11.87
CA GLY A 203 9.43 8.57 -10.96
C GLY A 203 10.81 8.53 -10.35
N LYS A 204 11.26 9.70 -9.92
CA LYS A 204 12.47 9.87 -9.14
C LYS A 204 12.12 10.54 -7.83
N TRP A 205 12.85 10.16 -6.78
CA TRP A 205 12.70 10.81 -5.49
C TRP A 205 13.04 12.28 -5.62
N ASP A 206 12.10 13.13 -5.19
CA ASP A 206 12.32 14.56 -5.02
C ASP A 206 13.11 14.67 -3.72
N LYS A 207 14.44 14.69 -3.76
CA LYS A 207 15.28 14.70 -2.54
C LYS A 207 14.77 15.77 -1.58
N ILE A 208 14.08 15.36 -0.52
CA ILE A 208 13.62 16.26 0.54
C ILE A 208 14.80 16.42 1.50
N PRO A 209 15.36 17.63 1.65
CA PRO A 209 16.30 17.88 2.74
C PRO A 209 15.62 17.54 4.07
N ASP A 210 16.30 16.78 4.93
CA ASP A 210 15.87 16.49 6.30
C ASP A 210 14.61 15.61 6.45
N GLN A 211 14.48 14.56 5.63
CA GLN A 211 13.49 13.52 5.91
C GLN A 211 13.85 12.79 7.21
N ALA A 212 13.15 13.12 8.29
CA ALA A 212 13.43 12.58 9.63
C ALA A 212 13.54 11.05 9.63
N GLY A 213 14.65 10.56 10.21
CA GLY A 213 14.95 9.14 10.37
C GLY A 213 15.39 8.41 9.10
N PHE A 214 15.33 9.02 7.90
CA PHE A 214 15.78 8.36 6.67
C PHE A 214 17.29 8.16 6.67
N ASP A 215 18.06 9.22 6.92
CA ASP A 215 19.52 9.17 6.94
C ASP A 215 20.04 8.29 8.08
N ASP A 216 19.40 8.33 9.25
CA ASP A 216 19.76 7.49 10.38
C ASP A 216 19.50 6.01 10.09
N TRP A 217 18.34 5.68 9.48
CA TRP A 217 18.09 4.33 9.00
C TRP A 217 19.11 3.90 7.94
N LEU A 218 19.42 4.76 6.97
CA LEU A 218 20.37 4.42 5.91
C LEU A 218 21.76 4.12 6.50
N LYS A 219 22.21 4.89 7.50
CA LYS A 219 23.45 4.63 8.25
C LYS A 219 23.48 3.27 8.94
N THR A 220 22.33 2.73 9.36
CA THR A 220 22.27 1.35 9.89
C THR A 220 22.53 0.28 8.82
N LYS A 221 22.43 0.65 7.53
CA LYS A 221 22.59 -0.26 6.38
C LYS A 221 23.91 -0.05 5.64
N THR A 222 24.38 1.20 5.53
CA THR A 222 25.60 1.58 4.82
C THR A 222 26.09 2.96 5.27
N ASP A 223 27.40 3.17 5.24
CA ASP A 223 28.01 4.51 5.42
C ASP A 223 28.02 5.34 4.13
N ASP A 224 27.56 4.75 3.02
CA ASP A 224 27.52 5.44 1.73
C ASP A 224 26.41 6.49 1.66
N HIS A 225 26.65 7.50 0.83
CA HIS A 225 25.60 8.40 0.42
C HIS A 225 24.64 7.73 -0.57
N LEU A 226 23.37 8.12 -0.46
CA LEU A 226 22.34 7.71 -1.40
C LEU A 226 22.65 8.19 -2.81
N SER A 227 22.72 7.27 -3.76
CA SER A 227 22.97 7.56 -5.18
C SER A 227 21.66 7.84 -5.93
N GLU A 228 20.66 6.97 -5.78
CA GLU A 228 19.38 7.09 -6.49
C GLU A 228 18.26 6.40 -5.71
N ILE A 229 17.06 7.00 -5.77
CA ILE A 229 15.80 6.29 -5.52
C ILE A 229 14.89 6.52 -6.72
N ARG A 230 14.40 5.43 -7.30
CA ARG A 230 13.52 5.45 -8.47
C ARG A 230 12.37 4.48 -8.33
N ILE A 231 11.31 4.78 -9.06
CA ILE A 231 10.16 3.91 -9.27
C ILE A 231 9.89 3.78 -10.75
N GLU A 232 9.51 2.58 -11.18
CA GLU A 232 8.91 2.33 -12.48
C GLU A 232 7.82 1.27 -12.35
N GLY A 233 6.88 1.26 -13.28
CA GLY A 233 5.85 0.24 -13.28
C GLY A 233 4.71 0.47 -14.27
N LEU A 234 3.70 -0.38 -14.13
CA LEU A 234 2.54 -0.49 -15.00
C LEU A 234 1.27 -0.67 -14.16
N TYR A 235 0.22 0.03 -14.53
CA TYR A 235 -1.12 -0.11 -13.96
C TYR A 235 -2.10 -0.42 -15.08
N GLN A 236 -2.81 -1.54 -15.02
CA GLN A 236 -3.73 -1.98 -16.06
C GLN A 236 -5.18 -1.89 -15.60
N LEU A 237 -6.03 -1.37 -16.48
CA LEU A 237 -7.43 -1.10 -16.23
C LEU A 237 -8.32 -1.99 -17.09
N ASP A 238 -9.40 -2.47 -16.49
CA ASP A 238 -10.50 -3.05 -17.23
C ASP A 238 -11.19 -2.00 -18.11
N HIS A 239 -11.34 -2.30 -19.40
CA HIS A 239 -11.89 -1.36 -20.37
C HIS A 239 -13.38 -1.05 -20.17
N ILE A 240 -14.13 -1.92 -19.50
CA ILE A 240 -15.58 -1.78 -19.31
C ILE A 240 -15.88 -1.01 -18.04
N THR A 241 -15.19 -1.36 -16.96
CA THR A 241 -15.51 -0.93 -15.60
C THR A 241 -14.54 0.14 -15.08
N GLY A 242 -13.33 0.20 -15.64
CA GLY A 242 -12.26 1.07 -15.17
C GLY A 242 -11.54 0.56 -13.93
N TRP A 243 -11.87 -0.62 -13.40
CA TRP A 243 -11.20 -1.18 -12.23
C TRP A 243 -9.81 -1.70 -12.57
N CYS A 244 -8.93 -1.72 -11.57
CA CYS A 244 -7.59 -2.26 -11.72
C CYS A 244 -7.61 -3.77 -11.92
N ASN A 245 -7.02 -4.23 -13.02
CA ASN A 245 -6.86 -5.65 -13.32
C ASN A 245 -5.46 -6.16 -12.98
N ALA A 246 -4.43 -5.33 -13.11
CA ALA A 246 -3.07 -5.71 -12.78
C ALA A 246 -2.20 -4.50 -12.42
N ILE A 247 -1.22 -4.73 -11.56
CA ILE A 247 -0.21 -3.73 -11.16
C ILE A 247 1.14 -4.43 -11.18
N GLU A 248 2.15 -3.72 -11.68
CA GLU A 248 3.54 -4.05 -11.46
C GLU A 248 4.26 -2.77 -11.04
N SER A 249 4.84 -2.76 -9.85
CA SER A 249 5.57 -1.63 -9.30
C SER A 249 6.95 -2.08 -8.86
N PHE A 250 7.98 -1.44 -9.38
CA PHE A 250 9.38 -1.72 -9.07
C PHE A 250 10.05 -0.48 -8.48
N TYR A 251 10.40 -0.59 -7.21
CA TYR A 251 11.13 0.42 -6.47
C TYR A 251 12.58 0.02 -6.34
N THR A 252 13.48 0.97 -6.53
CA THR A 252 14.91 0.76 -6.30
C THR A 252 15.48 1.91 -5.50
N LEU A 253 16.18 1.58 -4.42
CA LEU A 253 17.09 2.44 -3.68
C LEU A 253 18.50 1.91 -3.89
N THR A 254 19.41 2.76 -4.34
CA THR A 254 20.80 2.38 -4.63
C THR A 254 21.77 3.37 -4.03
N THR A 255 22.82 2.85 -3.42
CA THR A 255 24.07 3.53 -3.04
C THR A 255 25.23 2.81 -3.72
N ASN A 256 26.49 3.15 -3.42
CA ASN A 256 27.63 2.45 -4.01
C ASN A 256 27.75 0.98 -3.55
N ARG A 257 27.41 0.67 -2.29
CA ARG A 257 27.58 -0.67 -1.69
C ARG A 257 26.30 -1.32 -1.20
N TYR A 258 25.17 -0.61 -1.25
CA TYR A 258 23.88 -1.09 -0.81
C TYR A 258 22.81 -0.85 -1.88
N ARG A 259 22.00 -1.87 -2.15
CA ARG A 259 20.83 -1.79 -3.02
C ARG A 259 19.65 -2.45 -2.32
N LYS A 260 18.51 -1.76 -2.31
CA LYS A 260 17.23 -2.31 -1.88
C LYS A 260 16.21 -2.21 -3.00
N THR A 261 15.50 -3.30 -3.27
CA THR A 261 14.38 -3.32 -4.21
C THR A 261 13.11 -3.75 -3.51
N LEU A 262 11.99 -3.14 -3.92
CA LEU A 262 10.65 -3.56 -3.53
C LEU A 262 9.85 -3.75 -4.82
N THR A 263 9.37 -4.96 -5.05
CA THR A 263 8.53 -5.32 -6.19
C THR A 263 7.15 -5.66 -5.67
N ILE A 264 6.12 -5.05 -6.26
CA ILE A 264 4.73 -5.34 -5.95
C ILE A 264 4.05 -5.72 -7.25
N THR A 265 3.49 -6.92 -7.28
CA THR A 265 2.73 -7.42 -8.42
C THR A 265 1.31 -7.74 -7.95
N LEU A 266 0.33 -7.28 -8.70
CA LEU A 266 -1.07 -7.63 -8.52
C LEU A 266 -1.60 -8.16 -9.85
N THR A 267 -2.32 -9.27 -9.80
CA THR A 267 -2.97 -9.83 -10.99
C THR A 267 -4.34 -10.34 -10.62
N THR A 268 -5.36 -9.93 -11.37
CA THR A 268 -6.72 -10.47 -11.24
C THR A 268 -6.74 -11.87 -11.86
N ASN A 269 -7.37 -12.82 -11.15
CA ASN A 269 -7.51 -14.21 -11.56
C ASN A 269 -8.59 -14.37 -12.64
#